data_AF-A0A6V8D6E4-F1
#
_entry.id   AF-A0A6V8D6E4-F1
#
_cell.length_a   1.000
_cell.length_b   1.000
_cell.length_c   1.000
_cell.angle_alpha   90.00
_cell.angle_beta   90.00
_cell.angle_gamma   90.00
#
_symmetry.space_group_name_H-M   'P 1'
#
loop_
_entity.id
_entity.type
_entity.pdbx_description
1 polymer ?
#
loop_
_entity_poly.entity_id
_entity_poly.type
_entity_poly.pdbx_seq_one_letter_code
_entity_poly.pdbx_strand_id
1 'polypeptide(L)'
;MAQWLMIFAYVVAFKITVIGLCVLIWMVRVRPRVPQLDANWNSDCEKTTTAEIEGSVIRYSNIRDFFWRTTRDRDEDWADTVEVNADEIKDVWFVVDHFHSLHGMAHTFLTFEFNDGTCLSFSFEARRRKGQRYHPWPGFWRHFELYLLVGFERDVLGLRTNGRGNKDYMFRAITPPGKEKALLLALTQKVNRLAEKGEWYHSFLTTCNTSIVGMVNLITPGRVPFT
;
A
#
# COMPACT_ATOMS: atom_id res chain seq x y z
N MET A 1 48.25 26.63 1.71
CA MET A 1 47.30 26.75 0.58
C MET A 1 47.20 25.45 -0.23
N ALA A 2 48.32 24.84 -0.65
CA ALA A 2 48.32 23.61 -1.46
C ALA A 2 47.69 22.36 -0.80
N GLN A 3 47.88 22.16 0.51
CA GLN A 3 47.34 20.99 1.24
C GLN A 3 45.80 20.98 1.30
N TRP A 4 45.18 22.16 1.44
CA TRP A 4 43.71 22.30 1.44
C TRP A 4 43.09 22.00 0.08
N LEU A 5 43.75 22.41 -1.00
CA LEU A 5 43.33 22.11 -2.38
C LEU A 5 43.41 20.61 -2.67
N MET A 6 44.46 19.94 -2.19
CA MET A 6 44.60 18.48 -2.31
C MET A 6 43.52 17.73 -1.54
N ILE A 7 43.27 18.10 -0.28
CA ILE A 7 42.19 17.50 0.53
C ILE A 7 40.83 17.70 -0.13
N PHE A 8 40.56 18.91 -0.64
CA PHE A 8 39.33 19.20 -1.37
C PHE A 8 39.19 18.33 -2.63
N ALA A 9 40.26 18.20 -3.42
CA ALA A 9 40.27 17.34 -4.61
C ALA A 9 40.01 15.87 -4.26
N TYR A 10 40.60 15.33 -3.19
CA TYR A 10 40.33 13.97 -2.73
C TYR A 10 38.89 13.77 -2.28
N VAL A 11 38.31 14.72 -1.54
CA VAL A 11 36.90 14.65 -1.11
C VAL A 11 35.96 14.70 -2.32
N VAL A 12 36.24 15.55 -3.31
CA VAL A 12 35.46 15.63 -4.55
C VAL A 12 35.58 14.34 -5.35
N ALA A 13 36.80 13.82 -5.56
CA ALA A 13 37.02 12.57 -6.27
C ALA A 13 36.31 11.39 -5.58
N PHE A 14 36.43 11.28 -4.25
CA PHE A 14 35.73 10.26 -3.47
C PHE A 14 34.21 10.34 -3.65
N LYS A 15 33.63 11.54 -3.57
CA LYS A 15 32.19 11.74 -3.81
C LYS A 15 31.78 11.32 -5.22
N ILE A 16 32.54 11.70 -6.25
CA ILE A 16 32.27 11.32 -7.64
C ILE A 16 32.33 9.79 -7.80
N THR A 17 33.34 9.14 -7.23
CA THR A 17 33.47 7.68 -7.28
C THR A 17 32.30 6.98 -6.58
N VAL A 18 31.90 7.45 -5.39
CA VAL A 18 30.76 6.88 -4.67
C VAL A 18 29.46 7.06 -5.46
N ILE A 19 29.21 8.25 -6.02
CA ILE A 19 28.04 8.50 -6.86
C ILE A 19 28.07 7.61 -8.11
N GLY A 20 29.22 7.52 -8.78
CA GLY A 20 29.40 6.66 -9.96
C GLY A 20 29.13 5.18 -9.66
N LEU A 21 29.60 4.68 -8.53
CA LEU A 21 29.33 3.31 -8.06
C LEU A 21 27.84 3.10 -7.77
N CYS A 22 27.18 4.04 -7.09
CA CYS A 22 25.74 3.97 -6.85
C CYS A 22 24.93 3.95 -8.16
N VAL A 23 25.30 4.78 -9.13
CA VAL A 23 24.67 4.81 -10.47
C VAL A 23 24.91 3.49 -11.20
N LEU A 24 26.12 2.95 -11.15
CA LEU A 24 26.44 1.66 -11.79
C LEU A 24 25.65 0.51 -11.17
N ILE A 25 25.60 0.42 -9.83
CA ILE A 25 24.80 -0.56 -9.10
C ILE A 25 23.32 -0.42 -9.48
N TRP A 26 22.81 0.81 -9.54
CA TRP A 26 21.43 1.06 -9.96
C TRP A 26 21.17 0.54 -11.37
N MET A 27 22.02 0.90 -12.34
CA MET A 27 21.84 0.52 -13.75
C MET A 27 21.95 -0.99 -13.97
N VAL A 28 22.86 -1.67 -13.28
CA VAL A 28 23.14 -3.10 -13.52
C VAL A 28 22.28 -4.02 -12.65
N ARG A 29 22.01 -3.65 -11.38
CA ARG A 29 21.37 -4.56 -10.41
C ARG A 29 19.93 -4.22 -10.07
N VAL A 30 19.51 -2.96 -10.19
CA VAL A 30 18.21 -2.48 -9.68
C VAL A 30 17.25 -2.17 -10.83
N ARG A 31 17.68 -1.38 -11.81
CA ARG A 31 16.89 -0.99 -12.98
C ARG A 31 16.35 -2.17 -13.79
N PRO A 32 17.11 -3.27 -14.02
CA PRO A 32 16.62 -4.39 -14.81
C PRO A 32 15.60 -5.28 -14.09
N ARG A 33 15.39 -5.09 -12.78
CA ARG A 33 14.44 -5.91 -12.02
C ARG A 33 13.00 -5.62 -12.46
N VAL A 34 12.25 -6.70 -12.64
CA VAL A 34 10.80 -6.71 -12.87
C VAL A 34 10.05 -7.19 -11.62
N PRO A 35 8.92 -6.55 -11.26
CA PRO A 35 8.08 -7.00 -10.16
C PRO A 35 7.71 -8.47 -10.35
N GLN A 36 7.80 -9.26 -9.27
CA GLN A 36 7.34 -10.64 -9.32
C GLN A 36 5.85 -10.69 -9.00
N LEU A 37 5.10 -11.48 -9.76
CA LEU A 37 3.69 -11.75 -9.49
C LEU A 37 3.53 -13.07 -8.71
N ASP A 38 4.29 -14.07 -9.13
CA ASP A 38 4.35 -15.40 -8.54
C ASP A 38 5.69 -15.57 -7.78
N ALA A 39 5.63 -15.38 -6.47
CA ALA A 39 6.75 -15.63 -5.58
C ALA A 39 6.21 -16.31 -4.32
N ASN A 40 7.10 -16.87 -3.50
CA ASN A 40 6.74 -17.40 -2.19
C ASN A 40 6.47 -16.23 -1.23
N TRP A 41 5.24 -15.71 -1.28
CA TRP A 41 4.78 -14.58 -0.50
C TRP A 41 4.55 -14.97 0.97
N ASN A 42 4.60 -13.98 1.84
CA ASN A 42 4.17 -14.15 3.23
C ASN A 42 2.64 -14.33 3.27
N SER A 43 2.12 -15.05 4.26
CA SER A 43 0.70 -15.44 4.28
C SER A 43 -0.26 -14.25 4.26
N ASP A 44 0.11 -13.12 4.86
CA ASP A 44 -0.71 -11.91 4.90
C ASP A 44 -0.80 -11.14 3.57
N CYS A 45 0.01 -11.51 2.58
CA CYS A 45 -0.04 -10.98 1.21
C CYS A 45 0.12 -12.09 0.15
N GLU A 46 -0.31 -13.31 0.50
CA GLU A 46 -0.14 -14.51 -0.32
C GLU A 46 -0.92 -14.39 -1.61
N LYS A 47 -2.23 -14.17 -1.51
CA LYS A 47 -3.10 -14.00 -2.67
C LYS A 47 -3.13 -12.54 -3.13
N THR A 48 -3.25 -12.35 -4.44
CA THR A 48 -3.54 -11.04 -5.03
C THR A 48 -5.04 -10.96 -5.31
N THR A 49 -5.68 -9.93 -4.80
CA THR A 49 -7.08 -9.66 -5.12
C THR A 49 -7.22 -9.34 -6.61
N THR A 50 -8.29 -9.82 -7.23
CA THR A 50 -8.75 -9.42 -8.57
C THR A 50 -10.21 -9.03 -8.48
N ALA A 51 -10.72 -8.32 -9.49
CA ALA A 51 -12.10 -7.91 -9.54
C ALA A 51 -12.67 -7.88 -10.96
N GLU A 52 -13.91 -8.36 -11.09
CA GLU A 52 -14.74 -8.20 -12.28
C GLU A 52 -15.71 -7.03 -12.05
N ILE A 53 -15.87 -6.15 -13.04
CA ILE A 53 -16.72 -4.97 -12.95
C ILE A 53 -17.82 -5.08 -14.01
N GLU A 54 -19.06 -5.20 -13.57
CA GLU A 54 -20.27 -5.28 -14.41
C GLU A 54 -21.22 -4.14 -14.03
N GLY A 55 -21.08 -2.99 -14.71
CA GLY A 55 -21.86 -1.80 -14.37
C GLY A 55 -21.47 -1.24 -13.00
N SER A 56 -22.39 -1.28 -12.04
CA SER A 56 -22.13 -0.92 -10.64
C SER A 56 -21.83 -2.10 -9.73
N VAL A 57 -22.04 -3.34 -10.20
CA VAL A 57 -21.70 -4.55 -9.45
C VAL A 57 -20.22 -4.84 -9.64
N ILE A 58 -19.51 -5.06 -8.54
CA ILE A 58 -18.10 -5.40 -8.51
C ILE A 58 -17.95 -6.70 -7.74
N ARG A 59 -17.38 -7.71 -8.41
CA ARG A 59 -17.12 -9.03 -7.84
C ARG A 59 -15.63 -9.17 -7.60
N TYR A 60 -15.22 -9.11 -6.34
CA TYR A 60 -13.84 -9.32 -5.92
C TYR A 60 -13.56 -10.80 -5.68
N SER A 61 -12.35 -11.24 -6.01
CA SER A 61 -11.84 -12.57 -5.69
C SER A 61 -10.59 -12.46 -4.82
N ASN A 62 -10.40 -13.42 -3.91
CA ASN A 62 -9.28 -13.44 -2.96
C ASN A 62 -9.28 -12.22 -2.01
N ILE A 63 -10.38 -12.04 -1.29
CA ILE A 63 -10.48 -11.03 -0.22
C ILE A 63 -9.92 -11.61 1.07
N ARG A 64 -9.02 -10.90 1.74
CA ARG A 64 -8.42 -11.37 2.99
C ARG A 64 -9.42 -11.26 4.15
N ASP A 65 -9.48 -12.31 4.97
CA ASP A 65 -10.39 -12.38 6.12
C ASP A 65 -9.72 -12.99 7.35
N PHE A 66 -8.55 -12.47 7.71
CA PHE A 66 -7.78 -13.02 8.82
C PHE A 66 -8.36 -12.58 10.16
N PHE A 67 -8.45 -13.52 11.12
CA PHE A 67 -8.79 -13.19 12.50
C PHE A 67 -7.53 -13.09 13.37
N TRP A 68 -7.24 -11.90 13.88
CA TRP A 68 -6.00 -11.62 14.59
C TRP A 68 -6.16 -11.66 16.11
N ARG A 69 -5.49 -12.61 16.77
CA ARG A 69 -5.29 -12.61 18.24
C ARG A 69 -4.00 -11.92 18.60
N THR A 70 -2.93 -12.18 17.84
CA THR A 70 -1.65 -11.46 17.88
C THR A 70 -1.05 -11.41 16.48
N THR A 71 0.06 -10.69 16.27
CA THR A 71 0.80 -10.76 14.99
C THR A 71 1.33 -12.16 14.62
N ARG A 72 1.34 -13.13 15.54
CA ARG A 72 1.85 -14.50 15.32
C ARG A 72 0.79 -15.59 15.43
N ASP A 73 -0.31 -15.30 16.12
CA ASP A 73 -1.46 -16.19 16.28
C ASP A 73 -2.67 -15.56 15.62
N ARG A 74 -3.13 -16.19 14.55
CA ARG A 74 -4.22 -15.74 13.71
C ARG A 74 -4.81 -16.91 12.95
N ASP A 75 -6.09 -16.79 12.61
CA ASP A 75 -6.72 -17.66 11.62
C ASP A 75 -6.52 -17.01 10.25
N GLU A 76 -5.94 -17.77 9.32
CA GLU A 76 -5.65 -17.30 7.96
C GLU A 76 -6.75 -17.79 7.03
N ASP A 77 -7.57 -16.88 6.51
CA ASP A 77 -8.65 -17.20 5.58
C ASP A 77 -8.76 -16.17 4.44
N TRP A 78 -9.27 -16.63 3.31
CA TRP A 78 -9.47 -15.82 2.11
C TRP A 78 -10.84 -16.12 1.51
N ALA A 79 -11.73 -15.13 1.50
CA ALA A 79 -13.00 -15.25 0.80
C ALA A 79 -12.75 -15.33 -0.72
N ASP A 80 -13.23 -16.42 -1.32
CA ASP A 80 -13.05 -16.70 -2.75
C ASP A 80 -13.78 -15.68 -3.61
N THR A 81 -14.97 -15.24 -3.21
CA THR A 81 -15.77 -14.27 -3.96
C THR A 81 -16.57 -13.38 -3.01
N VAL A 82 -16.45 -12.07 -3.18
CA VAL A 82 -17.25 -11.06 -2.49
C VAL A 82 -17.81 -10.10 -3.52
N GLU A 83 -19.13 -9.97 -3.56
CA GLU A 83 -19.83 -9.07 -4.47
C GLU A 83 -20.32 -7.85 -3.71
N VAL A 84 -20.13 -6.67 -4.29
CA VAL A 84 -20.62 -5.40 -3.74
C VAL A 84 -21.20 -4.55 -4.86
N ASN A 85 -22.17 -3.70 -4.55
CA ASN A 85 -22.73 -2.74 -5.49
C ASN A 85 -22.22 -1.33 -5.17
N ALA A 86 -21.53 -0.71 -6.13
CA ALA A 86 -20.95 0.62 -6.00
C ALA A 86 -22.00 1.75 -5.92
N ASP A 87 -23.26 1.49 -6.28
CA ASP A 87 -24.39 2.41 -6.04
C ASP A 87 -24.95 2.29 -4.61
N GLU A 88 -24.58 1.23 -3.88
CA GLU A 88 -25.01 0.95 -2.50
C GLU A 88 -23.92 1.30 -1.48
N ILE A 89 -22.96 2.16 -1.84
CA ILE A 89 -21.98 2.69 -0.90
C ILE A 89 -22.72 3.57 0.10
N LYS A 90 -22.65 3.19 1.38
CA LYS A 90 -23.23 3.93 2.49
C LYS A 90 -22.31 5.03 2.98
N ASP A 91 -21.05 4.66 3.26
CA ASP A 91 -20.05 5.57 3.81
C ASP A 91 -18.64 5.17 3.35
N VAL A 92 -17.77 6.16 3.24
CA VAL A 92 -16.33 5.95 3.04
C VAL A 92 -15.61 6.43 4.29
N TRP A 93 -14.73 5.60 4.83
CA TRP A 93 -13.97 5.88 6.04
C TRP A 93 -12.49 6.00 5.71
N PHE A 94 -11.87 7.08 6.15
CA PHE A 94 -10.43 7.26 6.15
C PHE A 94 -9.88 6.82 7.50
N VAL A 95 -9.04 5.79 7.48
CA VAL A 95 -8.49 5.18 8.69
C VAL A 95 -7.04 5.60 8.87
N VAL A 96 -6.69 5.96 10.11
CA VAL A 96 -5.33 6.34 10.52
C VAL A 96 -4.89 5.45 11.68
N ASP A 97 -3.95 4.55 11.39
CA ASP A 97 -3.27 3.68 12.34
C ASP A 97 -2.02 4.38 12.90
N HIS A 98 -2.04 4.72 14.19
CA HIS A 98 -0.91 5.33 14.89
C HIS A 98 0.01 4.28 15.52
N PHE A 99 1.25 4.22 15.04
CA PHE A 99 2.28 3.37 15.60
C PHE A 99 2.86 3.97 16.89
N HIS A 100 2.77 3.21 18.00
CA HIS A 100 3.26 3.65 19.30
C HIS A 100 4.78 3.95 19.37
N SER A 101 5.58 3.44 18.43
CA SER A 101 7.05 3.55 18.50
C SER A 101 7.67 4.72 17.74
N LEU A 102 6.96 5.35 16.80
CA LEU A 102 7.49 6.40 15.92
C LEU A 102 6.47 7.53 15.79
N HIS A 103 6.60 8.56 16.63
CA HIS A 103 5.79 9.79 16.52
C HIS A 103 6.00 10.42 15.13
N GLY A 104 4.95 10.47 14.31
CA GLY A 104 4.94 11.13 13.00
C GLY A 104 4.81 10.23 11.78
N MET A 105 4.83 8.91 11.92
CA MET A 105 4.47 7.99 10.84
C MET A 105 3.18 7.26 11.21
N ALA A 106 2.10 7.55 10.48
CA ALA A 106 0.83 6.84 10.59
C ALA A 106 0.57 6.06 9.31
N HIS A 107 0.00 4.86 9.44
CA HIS A 107 -0.45 4.08 8.28
C HIS A 107 -1.88 4.43 7.96
N THR A 108 -2.15 4.79 6.72
CA THR A 108 -3.48 5.24 6.31
C THR A 108 -4.09 4.30 5.28
N PHE A 109 -5.40 4.12 5.35
CA PHE A 109 -6.16 3.30 4.40
C PHE A 109 -7.63 3.72 4.34
N LEU A 110 -8.35 3.16 3.38
CA LEU A 110 -9.77 3.48 3.18
C LEU A 110 -10.63 2.24 3.45
N THR A 111 -11.79 2.44 4.06
CA THR A 111 -12.82 1.42 4.20
C THR A 111 -14.10 1.91 3.53
N PHE A 112 -14.69 1.07 2.69
CA PHE A 112 -16.01 1.31 2.09
C PHE A 112 -17.03 0.47 2.84
N GLU A 113 -18.02 1.14 3.41
CA GLU A 113 -19.20 0.54 4.03
C GLU A 113 -20.35 0.55 3.02
N PHE A 114 -20.99 -0.59 2.83
CA PHE A 114 -22.13 -0.78 1.93
C PHE A 114 -23.44 -0.92 2.72
N ASN A 115 -24.58 -0.65 2.07
CA ASN A 115 -25.90 -0.69 2.72
C ASN A 115 -26.31 -2.08 3.23
N ASP A 116 -25.72 -3.14 2.68
CA ASP A 116 -25.92 -4.53 3.12
C ASP A 116 -25.12 -4.91 4.38
N GLY A 117 -24.28 -3.99 4.88
CA GLY A 117 -23.40 -4.19 6.03
C GLY A 117 -22.01 -4.72 5.68
N THR A 118 -21.71 -4.94 4.40
CA THR A 118 -20.37 -5.31 3.95
C THR A 118 -19.42 -4.13 4.16
N CYS A 119 -18.22 -4.39 4.71
CA CYS A 119 -17.17 -3.39 4.89
C CYS A 119 -15.85 -3.88 4.30
N LEU A 120 -15.40 -3.27 3.21
CA LEU A 120 -14.14 -3.62 2.53
C LEU A 120 -13.09 -2.54 2.72
N SER A 121 -11.91 -2.95 3.16
CA SER A 121 -10.77 -2.07 3.40
C SER A 121 -9.69 -2.24 2.33
N PHE A 122 -9.19 -1.11 1.83
CA PHE A 122 -8.18 -1.00 0.78
C PHE A 122 -6.92 -0.33 1.34
N SER A 123 -5.84 -1.10 1.45
CA SER A 123 -4.60 -0.63 2.04
C SER A 123 -3.40 -0.88 1.12
N PHE A 124 -2.67 0.18 0.77
CA PHE A 124 -1.40 0.01 0.07
C PHE A 124 -0.31 -0.44 1.03
N GLU A 125 0.28 -1.58 0.76
CA GLU A 125 1.30 -2.24 1.56
C GLU A 125 2.51 -2.63 0.70
N ALA A 126 3.63 -2.87 1.37
CA ALA A 126 4.77 -3.53 0.75
C ALA A 126 4.50 -5.04 0.73
N ARG A 127 4.45 -5.66 -0.45
CA ARG A 127 4.35 -7.11 -0.60
C ARG A 127 5.64 -7.76 -0.13
N ARG A 128 5.54 -8.75 0.76
CA ARG A 128 6.70 -9.38 1.41
C ARG A 128 6.77 -10.85 1.06
N ARG A 129 7.98 -11.31 0.76
CA ARG A 129 8.26 -12.75 0.59
C ARG A 129 8.33 -13.43 1.95
N LYS A 130 8.12 -14.74 1.98
CA LYS A 130 8.20 -15.56 3.20
C LYS A 130 9.55 -15.36 3.88
N GLY A 131 9.53 -15.03 5.18
CA GLY A 131 10.72 -14.71 5.97
C GLY A 131 11.28 -13.29 5.79
N GLN A 132 10.73 -12.49 4.88
CA GLN A 132 11.17 -11.11 4.65
C GLN A 132 10.53 -10.16 5.68
N ARG A 133 11.37 -9.42 6.40
CA ARG A 133 10.93 -8.34 7.31
C ARG A 133 10.91 -7.02 6.56
N TYR A 134 9.90 -6.19 6.85
CA TYR A 134 9.85 -4.84 6.30
C TYR A 134 10.97 -3.98 6.90
N HIS A 135 11.64 -3.20 6.06
CA HIS A 135 12.52 -2.13 6.48
C HIS A 135 12.47 -1.01 5.43
N PRO A 136 12.41 0.28 5.81
CA PRO A 136 12.30 1.40 4.87
C PRO A 136 13.48 1.49 3.88
N TRP A 137 14.71 1.25 4.36
CA TRP A 137 15.92 1.37 3.54
C TRP A 137 15.94 0.44 2.30
N PRO A 138 15.65 -0.87 2.41
CA PRO A 138 15.45 -1.73 1.24
C PRO A 138 14.35 -1.25 0.28
N GLY A 139 13.29 -0.62 0.78
CA GLY A 139 12.21 -0.08 -0.06
C GLY A 139 12.66 1.01 -1.05
N PHE A 140 13.84 1.61 -0.86
CA PHE A 140 14.45 2.52 -1.84
C PHE A 140 14.95 1.79 -3.11
N TRP A 141 15.28 0.50 -3.00
CA TRP A 141 16.05 -0.25 -4.00
C TRP A 141 15.24 -1.31 -4.76
N ARG A 142 13.93 -1.07 -4.98
CA ARG A 142 13.02 -2.04 -5.64
C ARG A 142 13.09 -3.42 -4.97
N HIS A 143 12.92 -3.42 -3.65
CA HIS A 143 13.03 -4.62 -2.84
C HIS A 143 11.67 -5.21 -2.46
N PHE A 144 10.61 -4.41 -2.57
CA PHE A 144 9.24 -4.82 -2.32
C PHE A 144 8.37 -4.43 -3.52
N GLU A 145 7.46 -5.30 -3.86
CA GLU A 145 6.38 -5.03 -4.80
C GLU A 145 5.25 -4.26 -4.07
N LEU A 146 4.55 -3.38 -4.79
CA LEU A 146 3.39 -2.67 -4.27
C LEU A 146 2.21 -3.65 -4.22
N TYR A 147 1.61 -3.78 -3.05
CA TYR A 147 0.44 -4.61 -2.80
C TYR A 147 -0.72 -3.71 -2.42
N LEU A 148 -1.86 -3.83 -3.09
CA LEU A 148 -3.10 -3.22 -2.63
C LEU A 148 -3.89 -4.32 -1.95
N LEU A 149 -3.76 -4.39 -0.63
CA LEU A 149 -4.54 -5.29 0.21
C LEU A 149 -6.01 -4.91 0.12
N VAL A 150 -6.84 -5.86 -0.26
CA VAL A 150 -8.29 -5.79 -0.08
C VAL A 150 -8.70 -6.88 0.90
N GLY A 151 -9.29 -6.48 2.01
CA GLY A 151 -9.74 -7.37 3.07
C GLY A 151 -11.00 -6.86 3.72
N PHE A 152 -11.68 -7.72 4.47
CA PHE A 152 -12.75 -7.25 5.34
C PHE A 152 -12.21 -6.26 6.36
N GLU A 153 -13.02 -5.26 6.72
CA GLU A 153 -12.66 -4.28 7.73
C GLU A 153 -12.20 -4.94 9.04
N ARG A 154 -12.92 -5.96 9.52
CA ARG A 154 -12.56 -6.73 10.73
C ARG A 154 -11.15 -7.33 10.70
N ASP A 155 -10.67 -7.76 9.52
CA ASP A 155 -9.31 -8.26 9.36
C ASP A 155 -8.33 -7.10 9.36
N VAL A 156 -8.55 -6.15 8.44
CA VAL A 156 -7.58 -5.07 8.22
C VAL A 156 -7.41 -4.25 9.49
N LEU A 157 -8.49 -3.84 10.16
CA LEU A 157 -8.42 -3.18 11.47
C LEU A 157 -7.92 -4.14 12.56
N GLY A 158 -8.39 -5.39 12.59
CA GLY A 158 -7.99 -6.38 13.59
C GLY A 158 -6.47 -6.64 13.64
N LEU A 159 -5.77 -6.59 12.49
CA LEU A 159 -4.31 -6.65 12.47
C LEU A 159 -3.67 -5.50 13.26
N ARG A 160 -4.20 -4.28 13.14
CA ARG A 160 -3.64 -3.07 13.77
C ARG A 160 -4.02 -3.03 15.24
N THR A 161 -5.30 -3.18 15.56
CA THR A 161 -5.81 -3.06 16.91
C THR A 161 -5.46 -4.28 17.76
N ASN A 162 -5.94 -5.47 17.39
CA ASN A 162 -5.73 -6.69 18.17
C ASN A 162 -4.33 -7.26 17.95
N GLY A 163 -3.90 -7.34 16.69
CA GLY A 163 -2.64 -7.97 16.31
C GLY A 163 -1.42 -7.20 16.81
N ARG A 164 -1.40 -5.87 16.61
CA ARG A 164 -0.28 -4.98 16.93
C ARG A 164 -0.48 -4.14 18.20
N GLY A 165 -1.71 -4.01 18.70
CA GLY A 165 -2.01 -3.16 19.85
C GLY A 165 -2.01 -1.66 19.53
N ASN A 166 -2.22 -1.29 18.26
CA ASN A 166 -2.23 0.11 17.83
C ASN A 166 -3.56 0.80 18.15
N LYS A 167 -3.55 2.13 18.06
CA LYS A 167 -4.77 2.95 18.13
C LYS A 167 -5.14 3.40 16.72
N ASP A 168 -6.30 2.93 16.28
CA ASP A 168 -6.84 3.28 14.98
C ASP A 168 -7.94 4.34 15.13
N TYR A 169 -7.89 5.34 14.27
CA TYR A 169 -8.85 6.43 14.21
C TYR A 169 -9.56 6.36 12.86
N MET A 170 -10.89 6.27 12.88
CA MET A 170 -11.70 6.25 11.67
C MET A 170 -12.41 7.61 11.50
N PHE A 171 -12.20 8.23 10.36
CA PHE A 171 -12.81 9.50 10.00
C PHE A 171 -13.74 9.29 8.81
N ARG A 172 -15.02 9.62 8.97
CA ARG A 172 -15.97 9.61 7.86
C ARG A 172 -15.52 10.62 6.80
N ALA A 173 -15.30 10.16 5.58
CA ALA A 173 -14.92 11.01 4.47
C ALA A 173 -16.15 11.77 3.97
N ILE A 174 -15.98 13.07 3.72
CA ILE A 174 -17.02 13.91 3.10
C ILE A 174 -16.73 13.94 1.59
N THR A 175 -17.39 13.06 0.84
CA THR A 175 -17.27 12.98 -0.61
C THR A 175 -18.37 13.79 -1.31
N PRO A 176 -18.05 14.55 -2.38
CA PRO A 176 -19.08 15.08 -3.25
C PRO A 176 -19.87 13.94 -3.90
N PRO A 177 -21.17 14.12 -4.22
CA PRO A 177 -22.00 13.06 -4.78
C PRO A 177 -21.35 12.36 -5.99
N GLY A 178 -21.32 11.04 -5.97
CA GLY A 178 -20.76 10.19 -7.02
C GLY A 178 -19.23 10.01 -6.97
N LYS A 179 -18.51 10.75 -6.11
CA LYS A 179 -17.04 10.64 -6.02
C LYS A 179 -16.58 9.43 -5.22
N GLU A 180 -17.39 8.96 -4.28
CA GLU A 180 -17.21 7.69 -3.57
C GLU A 180 -17.17 6.51 -4.54
N LYS A 181 -18.14 6.43 -5.46
CA LYS A 181 -18.18 5.41 -6.52
C LYS A 181 -16.97 5.49 -7.44
N ALA A 182 -16.60 6.71 -7.87
CA ALA A 182 -15.40 6.91 -8.67
C ALA A 182 -14.12 6.46 -7.94
N LEU A 183 -14.04 6.67 -6.62
CA LEU A 183 -12.92 6.24 -5.80
C LEU A 183 -12.83 4.74 -5.65
N LEU A 184 -13.95 4.07 -5.38
CA LEU A 184 -14.01 2.62 -5.36
C LEU A 184 -13.54 2.05 -6.69
N LEU A 185 -14.14 2.48 -7.81
CA LEU A 185 -13.79 1.98 -9.14
C LEU A 185 -12.31 2.21 -9.49
N ALA A 186 -11.75 3.37 -9.15
CA ALA A 186 -10.35 3.66 -9.40
C ALA A 186 -9.42 2.73 -8.59
N LEU A 187 -9.77 2.43 -7.32
CA LEU A 187 -9.06 1.46 -6.50
C LEU A 187 -9.21 0.04 -7.07
N THR A 188 -10.41 -0.37 -7.48
CA THR A 188 -10.66 -1.67 -8.14
C THR A 188 -9.80 -1.83 -9.40
N GLN A 189 -9.73 -0.80 -10.25
CA GLN A 189 -8.85 -0.83 -11.42
C GLN A 189 -7.38 -0.92 -11.02
N LYS A 190 -6.97 -0.26 -9.93
CA LYS A 190 -5.61 -0.35 -9.40
C LYS A 190 -5.29 -1.78 -8.93
N VAL A 191 -6.22 -2.44 -8.26
CA VAL A 191 -6.11 -3.87 -7.87
C VAL A 191 -5.83 -4.73 -9.09
N ASN A 192 -6.65 -4.63 -10.14
CA ASN A 192 -6.47 -5.41 -11.36
C ASN A 192 -5.14 -5.14 -12.07
N ARG A 193 -4.72 -3.87 -12.16
CA ARG A 193 -3.40 -3.52 -12.75
C ARG A 193 -2.24 -4.13 -11.98
N LEU A 194 -2.32 -4.13 -10.64
CA LEU A 194 -1.28 -4.74 -9.79
C LEU A 194 -1.26 -6.26 -9.95
N ALA A 195 -2.42 -6.90 -10.13
CA ALA A 195 -2.50 -8.32 -10.42
C ALA A 195 -1.91 -8.69 -11.79
N GLU A 196 -2.06 -7.85 -12.81
CA GLU A 196 -1.59 -8.12 -14.17
C GLU A 196 -0.10 -7.84 -14.38
N LYS A 197 0.42 -6.71 -13.89
CA LYS A 197 1.78 -6.23 -14.22
C LYS A 197 2.70 -6.05 -13.01
N GLY A 198 2.12 -5.93 -11.82
CA GLY A 198 2.87 -5.60 -10.61
C GLY A 198 3.51 -4.21 -10.69
N GLU A 199 3.78 -3.61 -9.54
CA GLU A 199 4.51 -2.35 -9.47
C GLU A 199 5.52 -2.39 -8.33
N TRP A 200 6.55 -1.54 -8.38
CA TRP A 200 7.51 -1.45 -7.28
C TRP A 200 6.97 -0.55 -6.16
N TYR A 201 7.11 -1.01 -4.92
CA TYR A 201 6.91 -0.18 -3.74
C TYR A 201 8.14 0.71 -3.51
N HIS A 202 7.89 1.97 -3.20
CA HIS A 202 8.89 2.98 -2.91
C HIS A 202 8.51 3.71 -1.62
N SER A 203 9.39 3.64 -0.61
CA SER A 203 9.14 4.19 0.73
C SER A 203 8.89 5.70 0.82
N PHE A 204 9.07 6.45 -0.28
CA PHE A 204 8.72 7.88 -0.37
C PHE A 204 7.67 8.17 -1.44
N LEU A 205 7.72 7.47 -2.58
CA LEU A 205 6.88 7.79 -3.74
C LEU A 205 5.55 7.02 -3.73
N THR A 206 5.55 5.77 -3.29
CA THR A 206 4.37 4.89 -3.25
C THR A 206 4.17 4.33 -1.85
N THR A 207 3.89 5.23 -0.91
CA THR A 207 3.48 4.89 0.46
C THR A 207 1.96 4.77 0.54
N CYS A 208 1.45 4.24 1.66
CA CYS A 208 0.02 4.24 1.95
C CYS A 208 -0.60 5.63 1.85
N ASN A 209 0.06 6.65 2.38
CA ASN A 209 -0.43 8.02 2.32
C ASN A 209 -0.33 8.64 0.92
N THR A 210 0.84 8.57 0.26
CA THR A 210 1.01 9.21 -1.06
C THR A 210 0.18 8.54 -2.15
N SER A 211 -0.03 7.22 -2.07
CA SER A 211 -0.92 6.50 -2.98
C SER A 211 -2.38 6.86 -2.75
N ILE A 212 -2.86 6.97 -1.52
CA ILE A 212 -4.24 7.42 -1.23
C ILE A 212 -4.45 8.87 -1.70
N VAL A 213 -3.53 9.77 -1.39
CA VAL A 213 -3.59 11.17 -1.85
C VAL A 213 -3.63 11.23 -3.38
N GLY A 214 -2.81 10.43 -4.07
CA GLY A 214 -2.83 10.30 -5.52
C GLY A 214 -4.19 9.84 -6.05
N MET A 215 -4.80 8.83 -5.44
CA MET A 215 -6.12 8.32 -5.82
C MET A 215 -7.22 9.37 -5.59
N VAL A 216 -7.21 10.06 -4.45
CA VAL A 216 -8.18 11.12 -4.12
C VAL A 216 -8.03 12.29 -5.09
N ASN A 217 -6.81 12.74 -5.36
CA ASN A 217 -6.55 13.86 -6.28
C ASN A 217 -6.81 13.51 -7.75
N LEU A 218 -6.72 12.24 -8.14
CA LEU A 218 -7.15 11.79 -9.47
C LEU A 218 -8.65 12.06 -9.70
N ILE A 219 -9.45 11.96 -8.64
CA ILE A 219 -10.91 12.02 -8.69
C ILE A 219 -11.43 13.42 -8.35
N THR A 220 -10.78 14.08 -7.40
CA THR A 220 -11.08 15.45 -6.98
C THR A 220 -9.77 16.25 -6.93
N PRO A 221 -9.33 16.83 -8.07
CA PRO A 221 -8.06 17.53 -8.15
C PRO A 221 -7.93 18.65 -7.11
N GLY A 222 -6.78 18.70 -6.42
CA GLY A 222 -6.46 19.75 -5.44
C GLY A 222 -7.16 19.62 -4.08
N ARG A 223 -7.88 18.51 -3.82
CA ARG A 223 -8.60 18.31 -2.56
C ARG A 223 -7.67 18.05 -1.38
N VAL A 224 -6.56 17.34 -1.62
CA VAL A 224 -5.53 17.10 -0.62
C VAL A 224 -4.21 17.69 -1.13
N PRO A 225 -3.62 18.67 -0.44
CA PRO A 225 -2.33 19.22 -0.85
C PRO A 225 -1.26 18.12 -0.84
N PHE A 226 -0.42 18.09 -1.86
CA PHE A 226 0.82 17.31 -1.81
C PHE A 226 1.73 18.02 -0.82
N THR A 227 1.88 17.46 0.39
CA THR A 227 2.89 17.89 1.37
C THR A 227 4.26 17.38 0.98
#